data_AF-A0A972HM06-F1
#
_entry.id   AF-A0A972HM06-F1
#
_cell.length_a   1.000
_cell.length_b   1.000
_cell.length_c   1.000
_cell.angle_alpha   90.00
_cell.angle_beta   90.00
_cell.angle_gamma   90.00
#
_symmetry.space_group_name_H-M   'P 1'
#
loop_
_entity.id
_entity.type
_entity.pdbx_description
1 polymer ?
#
loop_
_entity_poly.entity_id
_entity_poly.type
_entity_poly.pdbx_seq_one_letter_code
_entity_poly.pdbx_strand_id
1 'polypeptide(L)' 'MKSLIEIRKAYDENYRQMLEVIRQMGGDDKIKLHRKRNTSLYRKLRQLQKREHYLDQLENRLFMEKQYMH' A
#
# COMPACT_ATOMS: atom_id res chain seq x y z
N MET A 1 17.86 8.35 5.20
CA MET A 1 16.39 8.53 5.27
C MET A 1 15.88 8.65 3.85
N LYS A 2 14.80 7.95 3.48
CA LYS A 2 14.16 8.16 2.18
C LYS A 2 13.56 9.57 2.14
N SER A 3 13.70 10.24 1.01
CA SER A 3 13.08 11.55 0.76
C SER A 3 11.56 11.42 0.55
N LEU A 4 10.80 12.50 0.80
CA LEU A 4 9.35 12.54 0.54
C LEU A 4 9.00 12.13 -0.91
N ILE A 5 9.85 12.48 -1.86
CA ILE A 5 9.69 12.12 -3.28
C ILE A 5 9.77 10.60 -3.47
N GLU A 6 10.69 9.93 -2.78
CA GLU A 6 10.82 8.47 -2.85
C GLU A 6 9.65 7.75 -2.19
N ILE A 7 9.12 8.30 -1.09
CA ILE A 7 7.92 7.75 -0.43
C ILE A 7 6.71 7.87 -1.36
N ARG A 8 6.54 9.03 -2.00
CA ARG A 8 5.44 9.26 -2.94
C ARG A 8 5.53 8.38 -4.19
N LYS A 9 6.73 8.14 -4.71
CA LYS A 9 6.97 7.14 -5.77
C LYS A 9 6.60 5.72 -5.32
N ALA A 10 7.00 5.35 -4.11
CA ALA A 10 6.68 4.03 -3.56
C ALA A 10 5.18 3.84 -3.33
N TYR A 11 4.45 4.91 -3.00
CA TYR A 11 2.99 4.92 -2.93
C TYR A 11 2.34 4.62 -4.26
N ASP A 12 2.71 5.36 -5.29
CA ASP A 12 2.13 5.21 -6.63
C ASP A 12 2.37 3.80 -7.19
N GLU A 13 3.58 3.27 -7.01
CA GLU A 13 3.91 1.89 -7.37
C GLU A 13 3.08 0.87 -6.58
N ASN A 14 2.97 1.03 -5.26
CA ASN A 14 2.21 0.11 -4.41
C ASN A 14 0.71 0.11 -4.78
N TYR A 15 0.15 1.29 -5.04
CA TYR A 15 -1.24 1.45 -5.46
C TYR A 15 -1.51 0.79 -6.82
N ARG A 16 -0.63 0.99 -7.82
CA ARG A 16 -0.72 0.30 -9.12
C ARG A 16 -0.70 -1.23 -8.96
N GLN A 17 0.17 -1.74 -8.09
CA GLN A 17 0.21 -3.19 -7.81
C GLN A 17 -1.08 -3.69 -7.15
N MET A 18 -1.68 -2.90 -6.25
CA MET A 18 -2.96 -3.25 -5.61
C MET A 18 -4.08 -3.32 -6.65
N LEU A 19 -4.18 -2.33 -7.53
CA LEU A 19 -5.16 -2.32 -8.62
C LEU A 19 -4.99 -3.52 -9.57
N GLU A 20 -3.75 -3.85 -9.93
CA GLU A 20 -3.47 -5.02 -10.78
C GLU A 20 -3.91 -6.32 -10.10
N VAL A 21 -3.62 -6.48 -8.81
CA VAL A 21 -4.03 -7.67 -8.05
C VAL A 21 -5.55 -7.76 -7.94
N ILE A 22 -6.24 -6.64 -7.70
CA ILE A 22 -7.71 -6.60 -7.68
C ILE A 22 -8.29 -6.96 -9.06
N ARG A 23 -7.68 -6.46 -10.14
CA ARG A 23 -8.05 -6.84 -11.52
C ARG A 23 -7.85 -8.34 -11.77
N GLN A 24 -6.73 -8.91 -11.32
CA GLN A 24 -6.46 -10.36 -11.43
C GLN A 24 -7.41 -11.23 -10.59
N MET A 25 -7.96 -10.70 -9.50
CA MET A 25 -9.03 -11.36 -8.75
C MET A 25 -10.38 -11.35 -9.48
N GLY A 26 -10.51 -10.59 -10.56
CA GLY A 26 -11.77 -10.40 -11.30
C GLY A 26 -12.61 -9.25 -10.76
N GLY A 27 -12.03 -8.31 -10.02
CA GLY A 27 -12.71 -7.13 -9.47
C GLY A 27 -12.80 -7.12 -7.95
N ASP A 28 -13.26 -5.97 -7.42
CA ASP A 28 -13.39 -5.74 -5.97
C ASP A 28 -14.41 -6.68 -5.31
N ASP A 29 -15.49 -7.01 -6.04
CA ASP A 29 -16.54 -7.92 -5.59
C ASP A 29 -16.00 -9.33 -5.29
N LYS A 30 -14.92 -9.74 -5.96
CA LYS A 30 -14.26 -11.04 -5.76
C LYS A 30 -13.29 -11.05 -4.58
N ILE A 31 -12.91 -9.91 -4.01
CA ILE A 31 -11.96 -9.85 -2.89
C ILE A 31 -12.47 -10.68 -1.71
N LYS A 32 -13.77 -10.62 -1.37
CA LYS A 32 -14.35 -11.42 -0.28
C LYS A 32 -14.21 -12.93 -0.52
N LEU A 33 -14.36 -13.36 -1.77
CA LEU A 33 -14.19 -14.76 -2.17
C LEU A 33 -12.71 -15.18 -2.01
N HIS A 34 -11.79 -14.37 -2.53
CA HIS A 34 -10.34 -14.60 -2.41
C HIS A 34 -9.86 -14.58 -0.96
N ARG A 35 -10.45 -13.71 -0.12
CA ARG A 35 -10.25 -13.69 1.32
C ARG A 35 -10.69 -14.98 1.99
N LYS A 36 -11.92 -15.44 1.73
CA LYS A 36 -12.46 -16.69 2.30
C LYS A 36 -11.61 -17.89 1.91
N ARG A 37 -11.12 -17.92 0.67
CA ARG A 37 -10.26 -18.98 0.13
C ARG A 37 -8.78 -18.81 0.46
N ASN A 38 -8.40 -17.70 1.10
CA ASN A 38 -7.02 -17.35 1.44
C ASN A 38 -6.02 -17.54 0.27
N THR A 39 -6.41 -17.06 -0.92
CA THR A 39 -5.61 -17.28 -2.14
C THR A 39 -4.29 -16.49 -2.11
N SER A 40 -3.32 -16.89 -2.94
CA SER A 40 -2.06 -16.16 -3.12
C SER A 40 -2.30 -14.68 -3.48
N LEU A 41 -3.26 -14.41 -4.38
CA LEU A 41 -3.67 -13.04 -4.72
C LEU A 41 -4.13 -12.24 -3.50
N TYR A 42 -4.93 -12.84 -2.60
CA TYR A 42 -5.41 -12.13 -1.41
C TYR A 42 -4.27 -11.86 -0.42
N ARG A 43 -3.36 -12.83 -0.25
CA ARG A 43 -2.15 -12.63 0.56
C ARG A 43 -1.28 -11.51 0.01
N LYS A 44 -1.11 -11.45 -1.31
CA LYS A 44 -0.38 -10.36 -2.00
C LYS A 44 -1.07 -9.01 -1.78
N LEU A 45 -2.39 -8.92 -1.98
CA LEU A 45 -3.17 -7.71 -1.70
C LEU A 45 -2.99 -7.24 -0.25
N ARG A 46 -3.06 -8.16 0.71
CA ARG A 46 -2.87 -7.85 2.14
C ARG A 46 -1.45 -7.35 2.44
N GLN A 47 -0.42 -7.88 1.78
CA GLN A 47 0.95 -7.39 1.93
C GLN A 47 1.10 -5.97 1.39
N LEU A 48 0.49 -5.68 0.23
CA LEU A 48 0.50 -4.34 -0.35
C LEU A 48 -0.24 -3.33 0.53
N GLN A 49 -1.38 -3.70 1.14
CA GLN A 49 -2.08 -2.87 2.11
C GLN A 49 -1.22 -2.56 3.36
N LYS A 50 -0.45 -3.54 3.85
CA LYS A 50 0.50 -3.29 4.95
C LYS A 50 1.62 -2.34 4.55
N ARG A 51 2.13 -2.48 3.31
CA ARG A 51 3.16 -1.59 2.78
C ARG A 51 2.62 -0.16 2.63
N GLU A 52 1.38 0.00 2.16
CA GLU A 52 0.70 1.29 2.10
C GLU A 52 0.65 1.96 3.48
N HIS A 53 0.16 1.24 4.49
CA HIS A 53 0.09 1.76 5.86
C HIS A 53 1.46 2.14 6.44
N TYR A 54 2.51 1.39 6.10
CA TYR A 54 3.87 1.72 6.52
C TYR A 54 4.40 2.99 5.85
N LEU A 55 4.11 3.18 4.56
CA LEU A 55 4.47 4.41 3.85
C LEU A 55 3.76 5.62 4.45
N ASP A 56 2.51 5.47 4.91
CA ASP A 56 1.73 6.54 5.57
C ASP A 56 2.40 6.98 6.86
N GLN A 57 2.84 6.00 7.66
CA GLN A 57 3.55 6.28 8.90
C GLN A 57 4.88 6.98 8.65
N LEU A 58 5.60 6.61 7.59
CA LEU A 58 6.86 7.27 7.21
C LEU A 58 6.63 8.71 6.75
N GLU A 59 5.61 8.95 5.92
CA GLU A 59 5.26 10.30 5.47
C GLU A 59 4.86 11.19 6.64
N ASN A 60 3.99 10.69 7.52
CA ASN A 60 3.57 11.41 8.73
C ASN A 60 4.75 11.70 9.66
N ARG A 61 5.68 10.75 9.85
CA ARG A 61 6.87 10.97 10.67
C ARG A 61 7.75 12.07 10.09
N LEU A 62 8.02 12.04 8.77
CA LEU A 62 8.82 13.07 8.12
C LEU A 62 8.15 14.44 8.16
N PHE A 63 6.82 14.49 8.04
CA PHE A 63 6.06 15.72 8.18
C PHE A 63 6.22 16.31 9.58
N MET A 64 6.05 15.49 10.63
CA MET A 64 6.25 15.92 12.02
C MET A 64 7.70 16.36 12.27
N GLU A 65 8.70 15.59 11.85
CA GLU A 65 10.12 15.97 11.99
C GLU A 65 10.43 17.33 11.34
N LYS A 66 9.82 17.64 10.19
CA LYS A 66 9.96 18.97 9.56
C LYS A 66 9.23 20.08 10.33
N GLN A 67 8.09 19.78 10.95
CA GLN A 67 7.31 20.76 11.70
C GLN A 67 7.96 21.11 13.05
N TYR A 68 8.65 20.16 13.69
CA TYR A 68 9.34 20.37 14.98
C TYR A 68 10.80 20.84 14.85
N MET A 69 11.34 20.94 13.63
CA MET A 69 12.67 21.55 13.37
C MET A 69 12.60 23.05 13.00
N HIS A 70 11.42 23.66 13.09
CA HIS A 70 11.19 25.12 13.03
C HIS A 70 10.70 25.64 14.37
#